data_AF-A0A397VX48-F1
#
_entry.id   AF-A0A397VX48-F1
#
_cell.length_a   1.000
_cell.length_b   1.000
_cell.length_c   1.000
_cell.angle_alpha   90.00
_cell.angle_beta   90.00
_cell.angle_gamma   90.00
#
_symmetry.space_group_name_H-M   'P 1'
#
loop_
_entity.id
_entity.type
_entity.pdbx_description
1 polymer ?
#
loop_
_entity_poly.entity_id
_entity_poly.type
_entity_poly.pdbx_seq_one_letter_code
_entity_poly.pdbx_strand_id
1 'polypeptide(L)'
;MLEQNSDGIMQSAILRTLTLLSCRALVDRSDQVELLMEYAINGSNECVRSNALVDLLNLAKKDSVFSVSHALRLLNLVVNTSEQIIKIKALRILTVLIKRGRLLADLLSQRSDQDLCIEVLHSIQNCEDMIHDITSEVSIIAAQFCTELIIEHEALYRVQEF
;
A
#
# COMPACT_ATOMS: atom_id res chain seq x y z
N MET A 1 -11.14 4.37 -25.13
CA MET A 1 -9.66 4.28 -25.16
C MET A 1 -9.11 3.28 -24.15
N LEU A 2 -9.50 3.33 -22.86
CA LEU A 2 -9.09 2.35 -21.84
C LEU A 2 -9.56 0.91 -22.15
N GLU A 3 -10.81 0.75 -22.59
CA GLU A 3 -11.40 -0.56 -22.93
C GLU A 3 -10.82 -1.21 -24.19
N GLN A 4 -10.14 -0.43 -25.03
CA GLN A 4 -9.62 -0.89 -26.33
C GLN A 4 -8.10 -1.18 -26.29
N ASN A 5 -7.45 -1.00 -25.15
CA ASN A 5 -6.00 -1.04 -25.05
C ASN A 5 -5.56 -2.04 -23.99
N SER A 6 -4.86 -3.09 -24.41
CA SER A 6 -4.29 -4.12 -23.52
C SER A 6 -2.88 -3.78 -23.02
N ASP A 7 -2.28 -2.68 -23.50
CA ASP A 7 -0.98 -2.23 -23.03
C ASP A 7 -1.08 -1.58 -21.64
N GLY A 8 -0.52 -2.26 -20.64
CA GLY A 8 -0.53 -1.80 -19.25
C GLY A 8 0.22 -0.48 -19.03
N ILE A 9 1.20 -0.15 -19.87
CA ILE A 9 1.90 1.15 -19.79
C ILE A 9 0.92 2.26 -20.20
N MET A 10 0.26 2.08 -21.34
CA MET A 10 -0.73 3.04 -21.84
C MET A 10 -1.93 3.17 -20.88
N GLN A 11 -2.44 2.07 -20.34
CA GLN A 11 -3.50 2.09 -19.33
C GLN A 11 -3.07 2.91 -18.09
N SER A 12 -1.87 2.66 -17.57
CA SER A 12 -1.33 3.40 -16.42
C SER A 12 -1.20 4.90 -16.71
N ALA A 13 -0.70 5.26 -17.90
CA ALA A 13 -0.55 6.66 -18.31
C ALA A 13 -1.92 7.38 -18.43
N ILE A 14 -2.93 6.70 -18.97
CA ILE A 14 -4.29 7.24 -19.07
C ILE A 14 -4.88 7.45 -17.67
N LEU A 15 -4.83 6.44 -16.79
CA LEU A 15 -5.34 6.54 -15.42
C LEU A 15 -4.66 7.67 -14.64
N ARG A 16 -3.35 7.82 -14.80
CA ARG A 16 -2.58 8.90 -14.19
C ARG A 16 -3.04 10.27 -14.70
N THR A 17 -3.26 10.39 -16.00
CA THR A 17 -3.73 11.62 -16.62
C THR A 17 -5.12 12.00 -16.10
N LEU A 18 -6.05 11.05 -16.05
CA LEU A 18 -7.39 11.26 -15.51
C LEU A 18 -7.35 11.66 -14.03
N THR A 19 -6.49 11.04 -13.22
CA THR A 19 -6.30 11.39 -11.80
C THR A 19 -5.80 12.83 -11.64
N LEU A 20 -4.88 13.28 -12.50
CA LEU A 20 -4.40 14.65 -12.50
C LEU A 20 -5.49 15.65 -12.90
N LEU A 21 -6.32 15.29 -13.88
CA LEU A 21 -7.44 16.11 -14.33
C LEU A 21 -8.52 16.21 -13.25
N SER A 22 -8.92 15.10 -12.61
CA SER A 22 -9.91 15.11 -11.52
C SER A 22 -9.41 15.86 -10.28
N CYS A 23 -8.10 15.87 -10.03
CA CYS A 23 -7.51 16.75 -9.02
C CYS A 23 -7.72 18.24 -9.33
N ARG A 24 -7.85 18.63 -10.60
CA ARG A 24 -7.99 20.03 -11.04
C ARG A 24 -9.45 20.43 -11.27
N ALA A 25 -10.28 19.53 -11.82
CA ALA A 25 -11.71 19.71 -12.01
C ALA A 25 -12.44 18.85 -10.97
N LEU A 26 -12.94 19.48 -9.90
CA LEU A 26 -13.59 18.80 -8.77
C LEU A 26 -14.82 17.95 -9.14
N VAL A 27 -15.38 18.11 -10.34
CA VAL A 27 -16.66 17.56 -10.77
C VAL A 27 -16.62 16.03 -10.97
N ASP A 28 -15.45 15.44 -11.23
CA ASP A 28 -15.34 14.02 -11.65
C ASP A 28 -14.53 13.15 -10.67
N ARG A 29 -14.28 13.61 -9.44
CA ARG A 29 -13.43 12.87 -8.48
C ARG A 29 -14.02 11.56 -8.01
N SER A 30 -15.34 11.48 -7.83
CA SER A 30 -16.03 10.25 -7.42
C SER A 30 -15.90 9.17 -8.49
N ASP A 31 -16.17 9.54 -9.74
CA ASP A 31 -16.06 8.63 -10.88
C ASP A 31 -14.62 8.15 -11.08
N GLN A 32 -13.64 9.03 -10.86
CA GLN A 32 -12.24 8.64 -10.90
C GLN A 32 -11.86 7.67 -9.78
N VAL A 33 -12.39 7.84 -8.56
CA VAL A 33 -12.15 6.88 -7.47
C VAL A 33 -12.73 5.51 -7.84
N GLU A 34 -13.95 5.47 -8.36
CA GLU A 34 -14.58 4.22 -8.78
C GLU A 34 -13.81 3.52 -9.91
N LEU A 35 -13.39 4.28 -10.92
CA LEU A 35 -12.58 3.76 -12.02
C LEU A 35 -11.26 3.17 -11.51
N LEU A 36 -10.56 3.88 -10.63
CA LEU A 36 -9.30 3.40 -10.06
C LEU A 36 -9.51 2.17 -9.16
N MET A 37 -10.62 2.11 -8.42
CA MET A 37 -10.97 0.94 -7.61
C MET A 37 -11.20 -0.30 -8.47
N GLU A 38 -11.87 -0.14 -9.62
CA GLU A 38 -12.07 -1.22 -10.59
C GLU A 38 -10.74 -1.76 -11.12
N TYR A 39 -9.83 -0.88 -11.55
CA TYR A 39 -8.51 -1.29 -12.03
C TYR A 39 -7.61 -1.86 -10.92
N ALA A 40 -7.73 -1.39 -9.67
CA ALA A 40 -6.96 -1.92 -8.55
C ALA A 40 -7.40 -3.35 -8.18
N ILE A 41 -8.71 -3.63 -8.20
CA ILE A 41 -9.28 -4.90 -7.77
C ILE A 41 -9.28 -5.93 -8.89
N ASN A 42 -9.78 -5.55 -10.07
CA ASN A 42 -10.06 -6.46 -11.19
C ASN A 42 -9.03 -6.38 -12.32
N GLY A 43 -8.04 -5.47 -12.23
CA GLY A 43 -7.00 -5.36 -13.25
C GLY A 43 -6.19 -6.65 -13.38
N SER A 44 -5.95 -7.10 -14.62
CA SER A 44 -5.17 -8.31 -14.90
C SER A 44 -3.65 -8.12 -14.82
N ASN A 45 -3.20 -6.86 -14.78
CA ASN A 45 -1.78 -6.49 -14.78
C ASN A 45 -1.40 -5.88 -13.42
N GLU A 46 -0.49 -6.53 -12.69
CA GLU A 46 -0.01 -6.07 -11.38
C GLU A 46 0.49 -4.62 -11.42
N CYS A 47 1.25 -4.22 -12.45
CA CYS A 47 1.75 -2.85 -12.57
C CYS A 47 0.60 -1.83 -12.67
N VAL A 48 -0.43 -2.13 -13.46
CA VAL A 48 -1.62 -1.27 -13.60
C VAL A 48 -2.36 -1.16 -12.28
N ARG A 49 -2.61 -2.28 -11.60
CA ARG A 49 -3.24 -2.30 -10.25
C ARG A 49 -2.44 -1.47 -9.25
N SER A 50 -1.12 -1.68 -9.25
CA SER A 50 -0.15 -1.05 -8.37
C SER A 50 -0.09 0.46 -8.61
N ASN A 51 -0.23 0.92 -9.85
CA ASN A 51 -0.31 2.34 -10.23
C ASN A 51 -1.67 2.94 -9.86
N ALA A 52 -2.77 2.21 -10.08
CA ALA A 52 -4.11 2.65 -9.68
C ALA A 52 -4.18 2.89 -8.15
N LEU A 53 -3.58 2.02 -7.34
CA LEU A 53 -3.47 2.22 -5.89
C LEU A 53 -2.61 3.43 -5.50
N VAL A 54 -1.56 3.76 -6.28
CA VAL A 54 -0.78 4.99 -6.05
C VAL A 54 -1.63 6.22 -6.29
N ASP A 55 -2.44 6.21 -7.35
CA ASP A 55 -3.36 7.29 -7.67
C ASP A 55 -4.49 7.42 -6.63
N LEU A 56 -5.08 6.32 -6.18
CA LEU A 56 -6.04 6.30 -5.07
C LEU A 56 -5.43 6.87 -3.79
N LEU A 57 -4.18 6.52 -3.45
CA LEU A 57 -3.50 7.08 -2.28
C LEU A 57 -3.32 8.59 -2.39
N ASN A 58 -3.00 9.10 -3.59
CA ASN A 58 -2.88 10.54 -3.82
C ASN A 58 -4.22 11.27 -3.65
N LEU A 59 -5.32 10.65 -4.09
CA LEU A 59 -6.67 11.18 -3.89
C LEU A 59 -7.10 11.13 -2.41
N ALA A 60 -6.86 10.02 -1.72
CA ALA A 60 -7.19 9.84 -0.30
C ALA A 60 -6.48 10.85 0.60
N LYS A 61 -5.26 11.27 0.24
CA LYS A 61 -4.52 12.33 0.93
C LYS A 61 -5.10 13.73 0.72
N LYS A 62 -5.89 13.95 -0.32
CA LYS A 62 -6.39 15.28 -0.70
C LYS A 62 -7.84 15.53 -0.31
N ASP A 63 -8.68 14.50 -0.30
CA ASP A 63 -10.14 14.72 -0.30
C ASP A 63 -10.94 13.67 0.48
N SER A 64 -12.23 13.94 0.74
CA SER A 64 -13.14 13.07 1.50
C SER A 64 -14.17 12.31 0.66
N VAL A 65 -13.88 12.07 -0.63
CA VAL A 65 -14.78 11.35 -1.55
C VAL A 65 -14.90 9.85 -1.22
N PHE A 66 -14.04 9.34 -0.35
CA PHE A 66 -14.03 7.93 0.03
C PHE A 66 -15.17 7.60 1.00
N SER A 67 -15.93 6.54 0.68
CA SER A 67 -17.01 6.00 1.48
C SER A 67 -16.58 4.70 2.19
N VAL A 68 -17.41 4.22 3.12
CA VAL A 68 -17.20 2.92 3.80
C VAL A 68 -17.12 1.78 2.79
N SER A 69 -17.91 1.81 1.72
CA SER A 69 -17.86 0.82 0.63
C SER A 69 -16.46 0.72 0.00
N HIS A 70 -15.81 1.87 -0.25
CA HIS A 70 -14.44 1.86 -0.77
C HIS A 70 -13.46 1.23 0.22
N ALA A 71 -13.62 1.51 1.52
CA ALA A 71 -12.79 0.90 2.54
C ALA A 71 -12.99 -0.62 2.61
N LEU A 72 -14.23 -1.11 2.64
CA LEU A 72 -14.55 -2.55 2.62
C LEU A 72 -13.96 -3.25 1.38
N ARG A 73 -14.05 -2.63 0.20
CA ARG A 73 -13.43 -3.16 -1.02
C ARG A 73 -11.90 -3.22 -0.93
N LEU A 74 -11.26 -2.22 -0.34
CA LEU A 74 -9.80 -2.23 -0.09
C LEU A 74 -9.41 -3.26 0.97
N LEU A 75 -10.21 -3.45 2.02
CA LEU A 75 -10.02 -4.48 3.03
C LEU A 75 -10.08 -5.88 2.39
N ASN A 76 -11.12 -6.12 1.59
CA ASN A 76 -11.28 -7.36 0.84
C ASN A 76 -10.10 -7.60 -0.13
N LEU A 77 -9.58 -6.54 -0.77
CA LEU A 77 -8.38 -6.64 -1.61
C LEU A 77 -7.15 -7.09 -0.82
N VAL A 78 -6.93 -6.55 0.39
CA VAL A 78 -5.79 -6.91 1.25
C VAL A 78 -5.85 -8.39 1.65
N VAL A 79 -7.04 -8.88 2.01
CA VAL A 79 -7.24 -10.27 2.43
C VAL A 79 -7.00 -11.23 1.25
N ASN A 80 -7.53 -10.91 0.06
CA ASN A 80 -7.58 -11.86 -1.05
C ASN A 80 -6.40 -11.79 -2.03
N THR A 81 -5.62 -10.72 -2.04
CA THR A 81 -4.47 -10.63 -2.95
C THR A 81 -3.28 -11.43 -2.41
N SER A 82 -2.49 -12.06 -3.28
CA SER A 82 -1.19 -12.64 -2.93
C SER A 82 -0.03 -11.65 -3.10
N GLU A 83 -0.24 -10.59 -3.89
CA GLU A 83 0.77 -9.61 -4.27
C GLU A 83 1.08 -8.66 -3.10
N GLN A 84 2.26 -8.81 -2.49
CA GLN A 84 2.66 -8.04 -1.30
C GLN A 84 2.66 -6.52 -1.57
N ILE A 85 3.08 -6.09 -2.76
CA ILE A 85 3.10 -4.67 -3.10
C ILE A 85 1.69 -4.06 -3.16
N ILE A 86 0.70 -4.84 -3.61
CA ILE A 86 -0.71 -4.47 -3.62
C ILE A 86 -1.24 -4.38 -2.19
N LYS A 87 -0.95 -5.39 -1.33
CA LYS A 87 -1.32 -5.35 0.10
C LYS A 87 -0.82 -4.09 0.79
N ILE A 88 0.48 -3.82 0.67
CA ILE A 88 1.12 -2.66 1.32
C ILE A 88 0.48 -1.35 0.85
N LYS A 89 0.22 -1.21 -0.45
CA LYS A 89 -0.40 0.01 -1.00
C LYS A 89 -1.85 0.16 -0.56
N ALA A 90 -2.65 -0.91 -0.56
CA ALA A 90 -4.03 -0.88 -0.07
C ALA A 90 -4.10 -0.56 1.43
N LEU A 91 -3.26 -1.20 2.26
CA LEU A 91 -3.13 -0.89 3.69
C LEU A 91 -2.73 0.57 3.94
N ARG A 92 -1.83 1.14 3.12
CA ARG A 92 -1.46 2.56 3.20
C ARG A 92 -2.65 3.49 2.94
N ILE A 93 -3.50 3.17 1.96
CA ILE A 93 -4.72 3.95 1.68
C ILE A 93 -5.67 3.86 2.88
N LEU A 94 -5.97 2.63 3.35
CA LEU A 94 -6.81 2.39 4.52
C LEU A 94 -6.33 3.16 5.76
N THR A 95 -5.02 3.19 6.00
CA THR A 95 -4.42 3.97 7.09
C THR A 95 -4.73 5.46 6.97
N VAL A 96 -4.61 6.03 5.77
CA VAL A 96 -4.93 7.45 5.51
C VAL A 96 -6.42 7.72 5.74
N LEU A 97 -7.29 6.83 5.27
CA LEU A 97 -8.74 6.94 5.42
C LEU A 97 -9.18 6.86 6.89
N ILE A 98 -8.63 5.90 7.65
CA ILE A 98 -8.92 5.70 9.09
C ILE A 98 -8.42 6.88 9.92
N LYS A 99 -7.21 7.41 9.65
CA LYS A 99 -6.67 8.58 10.35
C LYS A 99 -7.53 9.83 10.24
N ARG A 100 -8.43 9.90 9.25
CA ARG A 100 -9.40 11.01 9.08
C ARG A 100 -10.66 10.87 9.94
N GLY A 101 -10.74 9.85 10.80
CA GLY A 101 -11.64 9.76 11.95
C GLY A 101 -13.09 9.36 11.63
N ARG A 102 -13.70 9.88 10.55
CA ARG A 102 -15.10 9.57 10.21
C ARG A 102 -15.30 8.13 9.74
N LEU A 103 -14.43 7.66 8.85
CA LEU A 103 -14.56 6.33 8.23
C LEU A 103 -14.44 5.16 9.21
N LEU A 104 -13.62 5.29 10.27
CA LEU A 104 -13.46 4.21 11.25
C LEU A 104 -14.72 4.02 12.10
N ALA A 105 -15.33 5.13 12.55
CA ALA A 105 -16.57 5.08 13.31
C ALA A 105 -17.71 4.50 12.47
N ASP A 106 -17.79 4.91 11.20
CA ASP A 106 -18.80 4.42 10.27
C ASP A 106 -18.59 2.92 9.94
N LEU A 107 -17.34 2.48 9.75
CA LEU A 107 -16.98 1.06 9.56
C LEU A 107 -17.38 0.19 10.76
N LEU A 108 -17.02 0.62 11.97
CA LEU A 108 -17.31 -0.15 13.20
C LEU A 108 -18.80 -0.19 13.55
N SER A 109 -19.60 0.73 12.99
CA SER A 109 -21.06 0.75 13.17
C SER A 109 -21.80 -0.31 12.33
N GLN A 110 -21.16 -0.84 11.27
CA GLN A 110 -21.75 -1.86 10.41
C GLN A 110 -21.53 -3.26 10.99
N ARG A 111 -22.57 -3.79 11.67
CA ARG A 111 -22.54 -5.14 12.29
C ARG A 111 -22.28 -6.29 11.30
N SER A 112 -22.50 -6.09 10.01
CA SER A 112 -22.33 -7.11 8.96
C SER A 112 -20.88 -7.40 8.59
N ASP A 113 -19.94 -6.53 8.94
CA ASP A 113 -18.57 -6.55 8.41
C ASP A 113 -17.50 -6.73 9.50
N GLN A 114 -17.91 -7.20 10.69
CA GLN A 114 -17.01 -7.44 11.82
C GLN A 114 -15.97 -8.52 11.51
N ASP A 115 -16.37 -9.61 10.83
CA ASP A 115 -15.45 -10.70 10.49
C ASP A 115 -14.36 -10.22 9.51
N LEU A 116 -14.72 -9.43 8.49
CA LEU A 116 -13.77 -8.81 7.57
C LEU A 116 -12.82 -7.84 8.30
N CYS A 117 -13.33 -7.07 9.26
CA CYS A 117 -12.50 -6.20 10.09
C CYS A 117 -11.50 -7.01 10.94
N ILE A 118 -11.93 -8.13 11.51
CA ILE A 118 -11.07 -9.05 12.27
C ILE A 118 -10.00 -9.68 11.37
N GLU A 119 -10.36 -10.15 10.17
CA GLU A 119 -9.40 -10.70 9.20
C GLU A 119 -8.35 -9.67 8.76
N VAL A 120 -8.75 -8.40 8.64
CA VAL A 120 -7.81 -7.31 8.36
C VAL A 120 -6.91 -7.05 9.55
N LEU A 121 -7.43 -7.02 10.77
CA LEU A 121 -6.59 -6.88 11.97
C LEU A 121 -5.57 -8.02 12.05
N HIS A 122 -5.97 -9.26 11.76
CA HIS A 122 -5.05 -10.38 11.62
C HIS A 122 -4.03 -10.17 10.48
N SER A 123 -4.47 -9.66 9.33
CA SER A 123 -3.55 -9.36 8.22
C SER A 123 -2.54 -8.26 8.59
N ILE A 124 -2.96 -7.25 9.36
CA ILE A 124 -2.09 -6.20 9.90
C ILE A 124 -1.11 -6.78 10.91
N GLN A 125 -1.59 -7.63 11.83
CA GLN A 125 -0.75 -8.32 12.81
C GLN A 125 0.32 -9.16 12.10
N ASN A 126 -0.06 -9.95 11.10
CA ASN A 126 0.90 -10.75 10.31
C ASN A 126 1.94 -9.86 9.60
N CYS A 127 1.54 -8.69 9.11
CA CYS A 127 2.48 -7.74 8.53
C CYS A 127 3.41 -7.13 9.60
N GLU A 128 2.91 -6.84 10.80
CA GLU A 128 3.70 -6.35 11.93
C GLU A 128 4.74 -7.39 12.35
N ASP A 129 4.34 -8.64 12.51
CA ASP A 129 5.23 -9.76 12.87
C ASP A 129 6.33 -9.93 11.81
N MET A 130 5.97 -9.91 10.52
CA MET A 130 6.96 -9.97 9.43
C MET A 130 7.93 -8.78 9.43
N ILE A 131 7.46 -7.57 9.73
CA ILE A 131 8.33 -6.39 9.84
C ILE A 131 9.28 -6.55 11.03
N HIS A 132 8.78 -7.08 12.15
CA HIS A 132 9.58 -7.33 13.33
C HIS A 132 10.69 -8.35 13.03
N ASP A 133 10.37 -9.45 12.37
CA ASP A 133 11.33 -10.48 11.95
C ASP A 133 12.42 -9.91 11.04
N ILE A 134 12.05 -9.17 9.99
CA ILE A 134 13.01 -8.53 9.07
C ILE A 134 13.90 -7.53 9.82
N THR A 135 13.33 -6.73 10.71
CA THR A 135 14.09 -5.73 11.48
C THR A 135 15.08 -6.40 12.42
N SER A 136 14.69 -7.52 13.03
CA SER A 136 15.56 -8.35 13.86
C SER A 136 16.72 -8.92 13.04
N GLU A 137 16.44 -9.49 11.87
CA GLU A 137 17.46 -10.06 10.97
C GLU A 137 18.47 -9.00 10.51
N VAL A 138 18.00 -7.84 10.06
CA VAL A 138 18.87 -6.72 9.66
C VAL A 138 19.76 -6.26 10.82
N SER A 139 19.22 -6.21 12.04
CA SER A 139 19.98 -5.81 13.23
C SER A 139 21.09 -6.81 13.55
N ILE A 140 20.83 -8.12 13.41
CA ILE A 140 21.83 -9.19 13.61
C ILE A 140 22.95 -9.07 12.57
N ILE A 141 22.59 -8.94 11.28
CA ILE A 141 23.57 -8.80 10.19
C ILE A 141 24.43 -7.55 10.40
N ALA A 142 23.83 -6.43 10.78
CA ALA A 142 24.57 -5.20 11.06
C ALA A 142 25.57 -5.37 12.22
N ALA A 143 25.18 -6.06 13.29
CA ALA A 143 26.08 -6.34 14.42
C ALA A 143 27.25 -7.26 14.02
N GLN A 144 26.99 -8.29 13.22
CA GLN A 144 28.02 -9.17 12.67
C GLN A 144 29.00 -8.38 11.80
N PHE A 145 28.49 -7.57 10.88
CA PHE A 145 29.31 -6.72 10.02
C PHE A 145 30.20 -5.76 10.82
N CYS A 146 29.67 -5.09 11.85
CA CYS A 146 30.46 -4.23 12.73
C CYS A 146 31.54 -5.00 13.49
N THR A 147 31.24 -6.23 13.93
CA THR A 147 32.21 -7.08 14.63
C THR A 147 33.39 -7.43 13.71
N GLU A 148 33.10 -7.84 12.48
CA GLU A 148 34.13 -8.14 11.47
C GLU A 148 34.98 -6.90 11.14
N LEU A 149 34.37 -5.71 11.04
CA LEU A 149 35.12 -4.47 10.84
C LEU A 149 36.09 -4.15 11.98
N ILE A 150 35.69 -4.40 13.23
CA ILE A 150 36.56 -4.19 14.40
C ILE A 150 37.74 -5.17 14.36
N ILE A 151 37.48 -6.44 14.07
CA ILE A 151 38.51 -7.48 13.97
C ILE A 151 39.52 -7.12 12.89
N GLU A 152 39.05 -6.73 11.70
CA GLU A 152 39.91 -6.35 10.58
C GLU A 152 40.73 -5.08 10.89
N HIS A 153 40.11 -4.08 11.52
CA HIS A 153 40.80 -2.88 11.98
C HIS A 153 41.94 -3.22 12.95
N GLU A 154 41.69 -4.08 13.95
CA GLU A 154 42.72 -4.54 14.88
C GLU A 154 43.83 -5.37 14.20
N ALA A 155 43.50 -6.14 13.16
CA ALA A 155 44.47 -6.89 12.38
C ALA A 155 45.40 -5.94 11.60
N LEU A 156 44.85 -4.92 10.93
CA LEU A 156 45.61 -3.91 10.20
C LEU A 156 46.55 -3.10 11.12
N TYR A 157 46.08 -2.70 12.30
CA TYR A 157 46.92 -1.99 13.28
C TYR A 157 48.09 -2.85 13.75
N ARG A 158 47.88 -4.14 14.02
CA ARG A 158 48.96 -5.05 14.43
C ARG A 158 50.01 -5.26 13.33
N VAL A 159 49.65 -5.17 12.06
CA VAL A 159 50.60 -5.28 10.94
C VAL A 159 51.45 -4.02 10.77
N GLN A 160 50.98 -2.85 11.20
CA GLN A 160 51.73 -1.58 11.12
C GLN A 160 52.76 -1.38 12.24
N GLU A 161 52.71 -2.17 13.32
CA GLU A 161 53.67 -2.11 14.44
C GLU A 161 54.94 -2.96 14.22
N PHE A 162 55.07 -3.65 13.08
CA PHE A 162 56.25 -4.41 12.64
C PHE A 162 56.94 -3.77 11.44
#